data_AF-A0A1F5B4Q0-F1
#
_entry.id   AF-A0A1F5B4Q0-F1
#
_cell.length_a   1.000
_cell.length_b   1.000
_cell.length_c   1.000
_cell.angle_alpha   90.00
_cell.angle_beta   90.00
_cell.angle_gamma   90.00
#
_symmetry.space_group_name_H-M   'P 1'
#
loop_
_entity.id
_entity.type
_entity.pdbx_description
1 polymer ?
#
loop_
_entity_poly.entity_id
_entity_poly.type
_entity_poly.pdbx_seq_one_letter_code
_entity_poly.pdbx_strand_id
1 'polypeptide(L)'
;MESLPKIISCFGVIMENNQTPPRIYLVHNIADPLGPNGEEGKPDGWGLPGGGSLDGEKPDETVRREVLGEAGLLTEIATRGKNSEFGEILFEYKPIIDNDIYIFHLRKIDTGGFRNIEETGETGRIMLTDLGNILRMPLAIKDIHHKDGTTEKIKNPEGIYFSTRDRIFGVLEYLSYDFYELIPDLNKLFPEIKREEIGNYIYNLLAETVRKKNELYERRAQRLRYDDDELLERYAEWATTGGSACQK
;
A
#
# COMPACT_ATOMS: atom_id res chain seq x y z
N MET A 1 -26.96 -23.68 -18.81
CA MET A 1 -26.48 -22.65 -17.88
C MET A 1 -25.53 -21.81 -18.70
N GLU A 2 -25.94 -20.62 -19.10
CA GLU A 2 -25.02 -19.70 -19.81
C GLU A 2 -23.90 -19.32 -18.83
N SER A 3 -22.66 -19.39 -19.29
CA SER A 3 -21.52 -18.90 -18.51
C SER A 3 -21.71 -17.39 -18.30
N LEU A 4 -21.56 -16.93 -17.06
CA LEU A 4 -21.50 -15.50 -16.80
C LEU A 4 -20.42 -14.87 -17.69
N PRO A 5 -20.63 -13.64 -18.20
CA PRO A 5 -19.59 -12.95 -18.95
C PRO A 5 -18.39 -12.75 -18.02
N LYS A 6 -17.21 -13.16 -18.49
CA LYS A 6 -15.96 -12.97 -17.75
C LYS A 6 -15.70 -11.49 -17.54
N ILE A 7 -15.58 -11.08 -16.29
CA ILE A 7 -15.27 -9.69 -15.91
C ILE A 7 -13.75 -9.54 -15.84
N ILE A 8 -13.23 -8.41 -16.31
CA ILE A 8 -11.83 -8.03 -16.08
C ILE A 8 -11.85 -6.70 -15.34
N SER A 9 -11.12 -6.61 -14.25
CA SER A 9 -10.91 -5.37 -13.50
C SER A 9 -9.43 -5.04 -13.39
N CYS A 10 -9.06 -3.77 -13.51
CA CYS A 10 -7.67 -3.35 -13.47
C CYS A 10 -7.46 -2.21 -12.49
N PHE A 11 -6.41 -2.29 -11.66
CA PHE A 11 -6.11 -1.27 -10.65
C PHE A 11 -4.65 -0.81 -10.73
N GLY A 12 -4.42 0.49 -10.52
CA GLY A 12 -3.09 1.11 -10.58
C GLY A 12 -2.56 1.50 -9.20
N VAL A 13 -1.41 0.95 -8.81
CA VAL A 13 -0.59 1.50 -7.71
C VAL A 13 0.36 2.54 -8.31
N ILE A 14 0.08 3.82 -8.04
CA ILE A 14 0.85 4.95 -8.59
C ILE A 14 1.66 5.56 -7.45
N MET A 15 2.99 5.47 -7.55
CA MET A 15 3.90 6.00 -6.54
C MET A 15 4.57 7.30 -6.99
N GLU A 16 4.61 8.27 -6.07
CA GLU A 16 5.31 9.53 -6.22
C GLU A 16 6.56 9.53 -5.33
N ASN A 17 7.72 9.27 -5.96
CA ASN A 17 9.00 9.04 -5.27
C ASN A 17 9.82 10.32 -5.02
N ASN A 18 9.34 11.49 -5.46
CA ASN A 18 10.01 12.78 -5.23
C ASN A 18 9.76 13.37 -3.82
N GLN A 19 9.02 12.66 -2.97
CA GLN A 19 8.76 13.00 -1.58
C GLN A 19 9.25 11.89 -0.65
N THR A 20 9.53 12.24 0.61
CA THR A 20 9.95 11.29 1.64
C THR A 20 9.03 11.42 2.85
N PRO A 21 8.29 10.36 3.23
CA PRO A 21 8.17 9.08 2.52
C PRO A 21 7.48 9.23 1.15
N PRO A 22 7.67 8.27 0.22
CA PRO A 22 6.93 8.25 -1.05
C PRO A 22 5.41 8.29 -0.84
N ARG A 23 4.70 8.89 -1.79
CA ARG A 23 3.24 9.01 -1.73
C ARG A 23 2.56 8.08 -2.73
N ILE A 24 1.32 7.70 -2.44
CA ILE A 24 0.47 6.84 -3.25
C ILE A 24 -0.83 7.60 -3.53
N TYR A 25 -1.29 7.52 -4.78
CA TYR A 25 -2.59 8.07 -5.18
C TYR A 25 -3.73 7.11 -4.82
N LEU A 26 -4.79 7.65 -4.23
CA LEU A 26 -6.07 6.99 -4.00
C LEU A 26 -7.18 7.84 -4.61
N VAL A 27 -8.28 7.20 -5.01
CA VAL A 27 -9.51 7.84 -5.46
C VAL A 27 -10.65 7.51 -4.50
N HIS A 28 -11.52 8.49 -4.27
CA HIS A 28 -12.74 8.28 -3.49
C HIS A 28 -13.83 7.77 -4.42
N ASN A 29 -14.20 6.50 -4.24
CA ASN A 29 -15.27 5.85 -4.96
C ASN A 29 -16.60 6.29 -4.35
N ILE A 30 -17.55 6.67 -5.20
CA ILE A 30 -18.94 6.92 -4.81
C ILE A 30 -19.69 5.59 -4.91
N ALA A 31 -20.64 5.39 -4.00
CA ALA A 31 -21.41 4.18 -3.86
C ALA A 31 -22.20 3.94 -5.13
N ASP A 32 -22.01 2.78 -5.72
CA ASP A 32 -22.84 2.33 -6.81
C ASP A 32 -24.17 1.82 -6.24
N PRO A 33 -25.32 2.42 -6.59
CA PRO A 33 -26.61 1.95 -6.11
C PRO A 33 -26.96 0.55 -6.62
N LEU A 34 -26.35 0.06 -7.71
CA LEU A 34 -26.64 -1.24 -8.31
C LEU A 34 -25.36 -1.92 -8.83
N GLY A 35 -24.88 -2.94 -8.13
CA GLY A 35 -23.82 -3.81 -8.65
C GLY A 35 -24.24 -4.54 -9.94
N PRO A 36 -23.29 -5.18 -10.65
CA PRO A 36 -23.50 -5.77 -11.98
C PRO A 36 -24.64 -6.81 -12.07
N ASN A 37 -25.08 -7.36 -10.93
CA ASN A 37 -26.17 -8.33 -10.83
C ASN A 37 -27.41 -7.82 -10.07
N GLY A 38 -27.53 -6.49 -9.86
CA GLY A 38 -28.60 -5.89 -9.05
C GLY A 38 -28.41 -6.07 -7.53
N GLU A 39 -27.23 -6.49 -7.09
CA GLU A 39 -26.82 -6.51 -5.68
C GLU A 39 -26.39 -5.11 -5.21
N GLU A 40 -26.23 -4.94 -3.89
CA GLU A 40 -25.70 -3.70 -3.32
C GLU A 40 -24.29 -3.45 -3.87
N GLY A 41 -24.09 -2.32 -4.55
CA GLY A 41 -22.83 -1.99 -5.18
C GLY A 41 -21.71 -1.70 -4.17
N LYS A 42 -20.51 -1.43 -4.68
CA LYS A 42 -19.35 -1.09 -3.86
C LYS A 42 -19.71 0.14 -3.02
N PRO A 43 -19.60 0.10 -1.67
CA PRO A 43 -19.95 1.26 -0.85
C PRO A 43 -18.90 2.35 -0.98
N ASP A 44 -19.23 3.58 -0.60
CA ASP A 44 -18.27 4.69 -0.56
C ASP A 44 -16.97 4.31 0.14
N GLY A 45 -15.84 4.78 -0.42
CA GLY A 45 -14.55 4.56 0.21
C GLY A 45 -13.36 4.93 -0.66
N TRP A 46 -12.21 5.03 -0.02
CA TRP A 46 -10.93 5.22 -0.68
C TRP A 46 -10.42 3.92 -1.28
N GLY A 47 -10.00 3.98 -2.54
CA GLY A 47 -9.49 2.84 -3.29
C GLY A 47 -8.33 3.20 -4.21
N LEU A 48 -7.71 2.18 -4.79
CA LEU A 48 -6.84 2.37 -5.95
C LEU A 48 -7.68 2.86 -7.14
N PRO A 49 -7.16 3.80 -7.96
CA PRO A 49 -7.79 4.09 -9.23
C PRO A 49 -7.82 2.85 -10.11
N GLY A 50 -8.94 2.61 -10.78
CA GLY A 50 -9.17 1.39 -11.54
C GLY A 50 -10.63 0.96 -11.61
N GLY A 51 -10.94 0.19 -12.65
CA GLY A 51 -12.30 -0.21 -12.98
C GLY A 51 -12.35 -1.40 -13.91
N GLY A 52 -13.53 -1.65 -14.49
CA GLY A 52 -13.78 -2.75 -15.40
C GLY A 52 -13.27 -2.49 -16.81
N SER A 53 -12.87 -3.54 -17.53
CA SER A 53 -12.52 -3.42 -18.95
C SER A 53 -13.76 -3.20 -19.83
N LEU A 54 -13.61 -2.45 -20.90
CA LEU A 54 -14.58 -2.43 -22.00
C LEU A 54 -14.40 -3.65 -22.91
N ASP A 55 -15.40 -3.95 -23.74
CA ASP A 55 -15.36 -5.07 -24.70
C ASP A 55 -14.12 -4.98 -25.61
N GLY A 56 -13.25 -5.98 -25.52
CA GLY A 56 -12.02 -6.08 -26.32
C GLY A 56 -10.85 -5.23 -25.83
N GLU A 57 -11.01 -4.48 -24.74
CA GLU A 57 -9.95 -3.67 -24.13
C GLU A 57 -8.93 -4.56 -23.41
N LYS A 58 -7.63 -4.31 -23.59
CA LYS A 58 -6.59 -5.04 -22.87
C LYS A 58 -6.48 -4.56 -21.41
N PRO A 59 -6.02 -5.39 -20.47
CA PRO A 59 -5.85 -4.97 -19.08
C PRO A 59 -4.97 -3.73 -18.87
N ASP A 60 -3.88 -3.59 -19.63
CA ASP A 60 -3.00 -2.43 -19.50
C ASP A 60 -3.58 -1.16 -20.14
N GLU A 61 -4.45 -1.30 -21.14
CA GLU A 61 -5.23 -0.19 -21.71
C GLU A 61 -6.31 0.25 -20.72
N THR A 62 -7.03 -0.72 -20.14
CA THR A 62 -8.06 -0.53 -19.11
C THR A 62 -7.50 0.30 -17.95
N VAL A 63 -6.38 -0.13 -17.34
CA VAL A 63 -5.86 0.59 -16.17
C VAL A 63 -5.47 2.04 -16.50
N ARG A 64 -4.94 2.30 -17.70
CA ARG A 64 -4.56 3.67 -18.10
C ARG A 64 -5.78 4.54 -18.36
N ARG A 65 -6.83 4.00 -18.98
CA ARG A 65 -8.11 4.69 -19.18
C ARG A 65 -8.75 5.04 -17.85
N GLU A 66 -8.86 4.07 -16.95
CA GLU A 66 -9.49 4.25 -15.63
C GLU A 66 -8.73 5.25 -14.78
N VAL A 67 -7.39 5.13 -14.71
CA VAL A 67 -6.56 6.10 -13.98
C VAL A 67 -6.67 7.51 -14.55
N LEU A 68 -6.76 7.65 -15.88
CA LEU A 68 -6.98 8.96 -16.50
C LEU A 68 -8.37 9.50 -16.18
N GLY A 69 -9.41 8.66 -16.22
CA GLY A 69 -10.79 9.04 -15.97
C GLY A 69 -11.05 9.41 -14.51
N GLU A 70 -10.52 8.63 -13.56
CA GLU A 70 -10.78 8.79 -12.13
C GLU A 70 -9.79 9.73 -11.42
N ALA A 71 -8.52 9.72 -11.83
CA ALA A 71 -7.48 10.50 -11.17
C ALA A 71 -6.97 11.67 -12.03
N GLY A 72 -7.38 11.79 -13.29
CA GLY A 72 -6.84 12.80 -14.21
C GLY A 72 -5.35 12.61 -14.52
N LEU A 73 -4.81 11.41 -14.28
CA LEU A 73 -3.37 11.13 -14.40
C LEU A 73 -3.05 10.39 -15.68
N LEU A 74 -2.14 10.97 -16.47
CA LEU A 74 -1.45 10.23 -17.52
C LEU A 74 -0.37 9.35 -16.89
N THR A 75 -0.41 8.06 -17.19
CA THR A 75 0.47 7.07 -16.59
C THR A 75 1.03 6.10 -17.63
N GLU A 76 2.16 5.50 -17.29
CA GLU A 76 2.73 4.34 -17.96
C GLU A 76 3.13 3.29 -16.93
N ILE A 77 3.34 2.06 -17.39
CA ILE A 77 3.81 0.96 -16.54
C ILE A 77 5.24 1.29 -16.07
N ALA A 78 5.39 1.49 -14.76
CA ALA A 78 6.68 1.77 -14.14
C ALA A 78 7.55 0.51 -14.04
N THR A 79 6.91 -0.63 -13.75
CA THR A 79 7.59 -1.91 -13.61
C THR A 79 6.67 -3.02 -14.08
N ARG A 80 7.23 -3.97 -14.83
CA ARG A 80 6.50 -5.15 -15.30
C ARG A 80 6.76 -6.33 -14.39
N GLY A 81 5.72 -7.10 -14.08
CA GLY A 81 5.87 -8.36 -13.36
C GLY A 81 6.63 -9.38 -14.20
N LYS A 82 7.33 -10.29 -13.52
CA LYS A 82 7.97 -11.45 -14.14
C LYS A 82 6.89 -12.36 -14.74
N ASN A 83 7.07 -12.72 -16.01
CA ASN A 83 6.10 -13.50 -16.80
C ASN A 83 4.72 -12.83 -16.94
N SER A 84 4.63 -11.51 -16.73
CA SER A 84 3.40 -10.75 -16.95
C SER A 84 3.09 -10.64 -18.44
N GLU A 85 1.84 -10.89 -18.80
CA GLU A 85 1.39 -10.74 -20.19
C GLU A 85 1.19 -9.25 -20.52
N PHE A 86 0.51 -8.53 -19.63
CA PHE A 86 0.13 -7.13 -19.84
C PHE A 86 1.06 -6.16 -19.11
N GLY A 87 1.85 -6.65 -18.16
CA GLY A 87 2.78 -5.86 -17.34
C GLY A 87 2.33 -5.70 -15.90
N GLU A 88 1.27 -6.40 -15.51
CA GLU A 88 0.77 -6.50 -14.15
C GLU A 88 1.84 -7.02 -13.19
N ILE A 89 1.77 -6.57 -11.95
CA ILE A 89 2.58 -7.04 -10.82
C ILE A 89 1.88 -8.19 -10.11
N LEU A 90 0.57 -8.03 -9.85
CA LEU A 90 -0.26 -9.04 -9.21
C LEU A 90 -1.46 -9.38 -10.09
N PHE A 91 -1.92 -10.62 -9.94
CA PHE A 91 -3.13 -11.14 -10.55
C PHE A 91 -3.98 -11.81 -9.46
N GLU A 92 -5.27 -11.47 -9.40
CA GLU A 92 -6.24 -12.11 -8.51
C GLU A 92 -7.41 -12.67 -9.35
N TYR A 93 -7.93 -13.84 -8.98
CA TYR A 93 -9.15 -14.37 -9.58
C TYR A 93 -10.25 -14.49 -8.53
N LYS A 94 -11.43 -13.91 -8.83
CA LYS A 94 -12.62 -13.97 -7.97
C LYS A 94 -13.68 -14.90 -8.58
N PRO A 95 -13.74 -16.18 -8.17
CA PRO A 95 -14.60 -17.18 -8.82
C PRO A 95 -16.10 -16.90 -8.65
N ILE A 96 -16.52 -16.23 -7.58
CA ILE A 96 -17.93 -15.96 -7.28
C ILE A 96 -18.57 -15.07 -8.36
N ILE A 97 -17.79 -14.17 -8.94
CA ILE A 97 -18.24 -13.20 -9.95
C ILE A 97 -17.47 -13.33 -11.27
N ASP A 98 -16.75 -14.45 -11.45
CA ASP A 98 -15.88 -14.73 -12.61
C ASP A 98 -15.06 -13.51 -13.07
N ASN A 99 -14.31 -12.91 -12.12
CA ASN A 99 -13.58 -11.67 -12.34
C ASN A 99 -12.06 -11.88 -12.23
N ASP A 100 -11.36 -11.61 -13.32
CA ASP A 100 -9.89 -11.50 -13.37
C ASP A 100 -9.46 -10.09 -13.01
N ILE A 101 -8.59 -9.97 -12.01
CA ILE A 101 -8.14 -8.68 -11.51
C ILE A 101 -6.64 -8.53 -11.74
N TYR A 102 -6.26 -7.50 -12.49
CA TYR A 102 -4.87 -7.16 -12.80
C TYR A 102 -4.45 -5.91 -12.02
N ILE A 103 -3.29 -5.97 -11.35
CA ILE A 103 -2.78 -4.87 -10.53
C ILE A 103 -1.45 -4.41 -11.09
N PHE A 104 -1.34 -3.13 -11.43
CA PHE A 104 -0.17 -2.56 -12.10
C PHE A 104 0.61 -1.62 -11.18
N HIS A 105 1.94 -1.63 -11.31
CA HIS A 105 2.79 -0.56 -10.79
C HIS A 105 2.97 0.50 -11.86
N LEU A 106 2.43 1.68 -11.62
CA LEU A 106 2.37 2.77 -12.59
C LEU A 106 3.23 3.94 -12.13
N ARG A 107 3.77 4.68 -13.10
CA ARG A 107 4.39 5.99 -12.87
C ARG A 107 3.62 7.04 -13.63
N LYS A 108 3.51 8.22 -13.02
CA LYS A 108 2.96 9.41 -13.68
C LYS A 108 3.91 9.87 -14.77
N ILE A 109 3.34 10.29 -15.90
CA ILE A 109 4.06 10.98 -16.97
C ILE A 109 3.88 12.48 -16.76
N ASP A 110 4.96 13.20 -16.45
CA ASP A 110 4.93 14.66 -16.38
C ASP A 110 4.93 15.25 -17.79
N THR A 111 3.80 15.79 -18.23
CA THR A 111 3.65 16.34 -19.58
C THR A 111 4.03 17.82 -19.72
N GLY A 112 4.58 18.45 -18.68
CA GLY A 112 5.13 19.82 -18.77
C GLY A 112 4.15 20.95 -19.14
N GLY A 113 2.87 20.67 -19.34
CA GLY A 113 1.85 21.65 -19.71
C GLY A 113 0.59 20.99 -20.29
N PHE A 114 -0.55 21.30 -19.69
CA PHE A 114 -1.93 20.97 -20.09
C PHE A 114 -2.39 19.50 -19.98
N ARG A 115 -3.41 19.28 -19.14
CA ARG A 115 -4.84 19.34 -19.54
C ARG A 115 -5.69 19.74 -18.33
N ASN A 116 -6.80 20.45 -18.59
CA ASN A 116 -7.85 20.66 -17.60
C ASN A 116 -8.35 19.29 -17.15
N ILE A 117 -8.38 19.05 -15.84
CA ILE A 117 -9.11 17.93 -15.26
C ILE A 117 -10.58 18.24 -15.53
N GLU A 118 -11.21 17.50 -16.45
CA GLU A 118 -12.66 17.51 -16.54
C GLU A 118 -13.19 16.65 -15.39
N GLU A 119 -14.11 17.22 -14.58
CA GLU A 119 -14.86 16.46 -13.57
C GLU A 119 -15.60 15.31 -14.27
N THR A 120 -15.22 14.07 -13.96
CA THR A 120 -15.96 12.87 -14.35
C THR A 120 -16.89 12.48 -13.19
N GLY A 121 -18.11 12.02 -13.51
CA GLY A 121 -19.19 11.81 -12.55
C GLY A 121 -19.04 10.59 -11.63
N GLU A 122 -17.91 9.87 -11.64
CA GLU A 122 -17.74 8.59 -10.92
C GLU A 122 -16.80 8.67 -9.70
N THR A 123 -15.87 9.64 -9.67
CA THR A 123 -14.98 9.86 -8.51
C THR A 123 -14.79 11.36 -8.24
N GLY A 124 -15.29 11.83 -7.10
CA GLY A 124 -15.29 13.27 -6.80
C GLY A 124 -13.99 13.79 -6.14
N ARG A 125 -13.11 12.90 -5.66
CA ARG A 125 -11.93 13.28 -4.85
C ARG A 125 -10.73 12.36 -5.08
N ILE A 126 -9.54 12.96 -5.11
CA ILE A 126 -8.25 12.29 -5.19
C ILE A 126 -7.47 12.59 -3.89
N MET A 127 -6.76 11.59 -3.37
CA MET A 127 -5.87 11.73 -2.23
C MET A 127 -4.46 11.29 -2.61
N LEU A 128 -3.48 12.12 -2.27
CA LEU A 128 -2.06 11.76 -2.29
C LEU A 128 -1.60 11.58 -0.85
N THR A 129 -1.26 10.34 -0.45
CA THR A 129 -0.98 10.01 0.96
C THR A 129 0.21 9.06 1.10
N ASP A 130 0.75 8.89 2.31
CA ASP A 130 1.83 7.94 2.57
C ASP A 130 1.31 6.61 3.15
N LEU A 131 2.20 5.60 3.16
CA LEU A 131 1.87 4.25 3.62
C LEU A 131 1.55 4.20 5.12
N GLY A 132 2.15 5.08 5.92
CA GLY A 132 1.85 5.19 7.35
C GLY A 132 0.43 5.69 7.61
N ASN A 133 -0.07 6.63 6.80
CA ASN A 133 -1.46 7.08 6.84
C ASN A 133 -2.40 5.99 6.34
N ILE A 134 -2.07 5.29 5.25
CA ILE A 134 -2.88 4.17 4.71
C ILE A 134 -3.14 3.11 5.78
N LEU A 135 -2.13 2.79 6.60
CA LEU A 135 -2.27 1.85 7.72
C LEU A 135 -3.18 2.34 8.84
N ARG A 136 -3.32 3.66 9.03
CA ARG A 136 -4.18 4.27 10.06
C ARG A 136 -5.59 4.59 9.58
N MET A 137 -5.83 4.57 8.27
CA MET A 137 -7.17 4.81 7.75
C MET A 137 -8.14 3.76 8.31
N PRO A 138 -9.38 4.13 8.66
CA PRO A 138 -10.40 3.14 9.02
C PRO A 138 -10.80 2.32 7.79
N LEU A 139 -11.39 1.14 7.99
CA LEU A 139 -11.92 0.35 6.87
C LEU A 139 -13.20 1.01 6.33
N ALA A 140 -13.37 0.98 5.01
CA ALA A 140 -14.59 1.44 4.35
C ALA A 140 -15.82 0.59 4.74
N ILE A 141 -15.59 -0.70 4.99
CA ILE A 141 -16.59 -1.62 5.53
C ILE A 141 -15.94 -2.43 6.66
N LYS A 142 -16.62 -2.53 7.78
CA LYS A 142 -16.25 -3.42 8.87
C LYS A 142 -17.41 -4.37 9.18
N ASP A 143 -17.14 -5.66 9.09
CA ASP A 143 -18.07 -6.70 9.52
C ASP A 143 -17.86 -6.95 11.02
N ILE A 144 -18.95 -6.85 11.79
CA ILE A 144 -18.98 -7.12 13.23
C ILE A 144 -19.81 -8.38 13.44
N HIS A 145 -19.14 -9.44 13.88
CA HIS A 145 -19.80 -10.70 14.23
C HIS A 145 -20.23 -10.66 15.70
N HIS A 146 -21.53 -10.74 15.93
CA HIS A 146 -22.14 -10.76 17.26
C HIS A 146 -22.18 -12.19 17.82
N LYS A 147 -22.27 -12.32 19.15
CA LYS A 147 -22.28 -13.63 19.84
C LYS A 147 -23.50 -14.49 19.49
N ASP A 148 -24.56 -13.87 19.00
CA ASP A 148 -25.78 -14.55 18.54
C ASP A 148 -25.66 -15.07 17.09
N GLY A 149 -24.51 -14.91 16.45
CA GLY A 149 -24.24 -15.33 15.08
C GLY A 149 -24.65 -14.32 14.02
N THR A 150 -25.23 -13.18 14.40
CA THR A 150 -25.54 -12.10 13.45
C THR A 150 -24.29 -11.34 13.04
N THR A 151 -24.31 -10.75 11.84
CA THR A 151 -23.21 -9.90 11.35
C THR A 151 -23.76 -8.52 11.01
N GLU A 152 -23.18 -7.50 11.61
CA GLU A 152 -23.49 -6.10 11.34
C GLU A 152 -22.39 -5.49 10.45
N LYS A 153 -22.78 -4.78 9.39
CA LYS A 153 -21.86 -4.06 8.53
C LYS A 153 -21.84 -2.59 8.89
N ILE A 154 -20.70 -2.10 9.39
CA ILE A 154 -20.47 -0.67 9.56
C ILE A 154 -19.81 -0.13 8.30
N LYS A 155 -20.46 0.82 7.64
CA LYS A 155 -19.92 1.53 6.47
C LYS A 155 -19.28 2.84 6.92
N ASN A 156 -18.11 3.16 6.37
CA ASN A 156 -17.41 4.42 6.59
C ASN A 156 -16.96 4.99 5.24
N PRO A 157 -17.66 6.00 4.69
CA PRO A 157 -17.31 6.62 3.42
C PRO A 157 -15.88 7.16 3.36
N GLU A 158 -15.31 7.58 4.51
CA GLU A 158 -13.93 8.08 4.58
C GLU A 158 -12.90 6.98 4.89
N GLY A 159 -13.35 5.72 4.96
CA GLY A 159 -12.49 4.56 5.11
C GLY A 159 -11.90 4.10 3.79
N ILE A 160 -10.87 3.27 3.87
CA ILE A 160 -10.20 2.63 2.71
C ILE A 160 -10.65 1.17 2.61
N TYR A 161 -10.76 0.66 1.38
CA TYR A 161 -11.07 -0.75 1.19
C TYR A 161 -9.93 -1.64 1.66
N PHE A 162 -10.28 -2.77 2.27
CA PHE A 162 -9.32 -3.79 2.66
C PHE A 162 -8.45 -4.25 1.48
N SER A 163 -9.08 -4.58 0.35
CA SER A 163 -8.38 -5.01 -0.87
C SER A 163 -7.44 -3.95 -1.44
N THR A 164 -7.74 -2.66 -1.22
CA THR A 164 -6.84 -1.57 -1.64
C THR A 164 -5.55 -1.60 -0.86
N ARG A 165 -5.61 -1.79 0.47
CA ARG A 165 -4.40 -1.97 1.29
C ARG A 165 -3.65 -3.22 0.85
N ASP A 166 -4.35 -4.34 0.74
CA ASP A 166 -3.77 -5.63 0.39
C ASP A 166 -2.96 -5.56 -0.92
N ARG A 167 -3.53 -4.95 -1.96
CA ARG A 167 -2.89 -4.75 -3.26
C ARG A 167 -1.69 -3.81 -3.21
N ILE A 168 -1.79 -2.70 -2.45
CA ILE A 168 -0.67 -1.78 -2.27
C ILE A 168 0.51 -2.52 -1.63
N PHE A 169 0.27 -3.20 -0.50
CA PHE A 169 1.33 -3.94 0.19
C PHE A 169 1.87 -5.09 -0.65
N GLY A 170 1.03 -5.81 -1.38
CA GLY A 170 1.45 -6.87 -2.30
C GLY A 170 2.35 -6.37 -3.42
N VAL A 171 2.03 -5.23 -4.04
CA VAL A 171 2.88 -4.63 -5.08
C VAL A 171 4.22 -4.20 -4.49
N LEU A 172 4.22 -3.57 -3.32
CA LEU A 172 5.44 -3.08 -2.66
C LEU A 172 6.34 -4.24 -2.21
N GLU A 173 5.77 -5.31 -1.66
CA GLU A 173 6.49 -6.53 -1.29
C GLU A 173 7.08 -7.20 -2.53
N TYR A 174 6.29 -7.37 -3.60
CA TYR A 174 6.75 -7.98 -4.85
C TYR A 174 7.97 -7.24 -5.41
N LEU A 175 7.92 -5.90 -5.38
CA LEU A 175 8.99 -5.03 -5.85
C LEU A 175 10.14 -4.88 -4.85
N SER A 176 10.10 -5.59 -3.72
CA SER A 176 11.15 -5.63 -2.69
C SER A 176 11.48 -4.25 -2.09
N TYR A 177 10.47 -3.39 -1.93
CA TYR A 177 10.66 -2.11 -1.22
C TYR A 177 11.03 -2.34 0.26
N ASP A 178 11.88 -1.47 0.82
CA ASP A 178 12.12 -1.43 2.27
C ASP A 178 10.99 -0.66 2.96
N PHE A 179 10.16 -1.36 3.74
CA PHE A 179 9.06 -0.75 4.47
C PHE A 179 9.52 0.26 5.54
N TYR A 180 10.79 0.30 5.97
CA TYR A 180 11.32 1.39 6.79
C TYR A 180 11.60 2.67 6.00
N GLU A 181 11.87 2.58 4.70
CA GLU A 181 11.97 3.76 3.84
C GLU A 181 10.58 4.32 3.52
N LEU A 182 9.60 3.44 3.37
CA LEU A 182 8.20 3.81 3.12
C LEU A 182 7.46 4.27 4.39
N ILE A 183 7.84 3.75 5.55
CA ILE A 183 7.24 4.06 6.85
C ILE A 183 8.38 4.33 7.86
N PRO A 184 8.94 5.56 7.88
CA PRO A 184 10.10 5.87 8.72
C PRO A 184 9.94 5.55 10.22
N ASP A 185 8.74 5.74 10.76
CA ASP A 185 8.41 5.46 12.16
C ASP A 185 7.74 4.09 12.38
N LEU A 186 7.99 3.10 11.51
CA LEU A 186 7.33 1.78 11.56
C LEU A 186 7.41 1.11 12.95
N ASN A 187 8.53 1.26 13.67
CA ASN A 187 8.70 0.72 15.02
C ASN A 187 7.72 1.29 16.05
N LYS A 188 7.36 2.56 15.92
CA LYS A 188 6.39 3.23 16.80
C LYS A 188 4.96 2.94 16.36
N LEU A 189 4.74 2.88 15.05
CA LEU A 189 3.43 2.64 14.48
C LEU A 189 2.97 1.18 14.67
N PHE A 190 3.84 0.20 14.45
CA PHE A 190 3.45 -1.21 14.43
C PHE A 190 2.71 -1.69 15.70
N PRO A 191 3.10 -1.31 16.93
CA PRO A 191 2.32 -1.63 18.14
C PRO A 191 0.90 -1.06 18.18
N GLU A 192 0.61 0.01 17.44
CA GLU A 192 -0.71 0.65 17.36
C GLU A 192 -1.61 -0.01 16.31
N ILE A 193 -1.04 -0.80 15.39
CA ILE A 193 -1.77 -1.43 14.29
C ILE A 193 -2.55 -2.64 14.81
N LYS A 194 -3.86 -2.63 14.53
CA LYS A 194 -4.74 -3.76 14.82
C LYS A 194 -4.74 -4.75 13.68
N ARG A 195 -4.38 -6.01 13.98
CA ARG A 195 -4.31 -7.10 13.01
C ARG A 195 -5.64 -7.30 12.26
N GLU A 196 -6.75 -7.18 12.95
CA GLU A 196 -8.09 -7.31 12.40
C GLU A 196 -8.47 -6.18 11.43
N GLU A 197 -7.80 -5.02 11.50
CA GLU A 197 -8.08 -3.89 10.61
C GLU A 197 -7.25 -3.95 9.34
N ILE A 198 -6.04 -4.51 9.38
CA ILE A 198 -5.14 -4.59 8.21
C ILE A 198 -5.01 -5.99 7.61
N GLY A 199 -5.48 -7.02 8.30
CA GLY A 199 -5.40 -8.41 7.87
C GLY A 199 -4.10 -9.12 8.23
N ASN A 200 -4.15 -10.46 8.19
CA ASN A 200 -3.03 -11.32 8.59
C ASN A 200 -1.80 -11.14 7.70
N TYR A 201 -1.99 -11.03 6.39
CA TYR A 201 -0.89 -10.90 5.43
C TYR A 201 -0.04 -9.66 5.73
N ILE A 202 -0.64 -8.47 5.70
CA ILE A 202 0.04 -7.20 5.98
C ILE A 202 0.64 -7.21 7.38
N TYR A 203 -0.11 -7.70 8.39
CA TYR A 203 0.38 -7.71 9.77
C TYR A 203 1.65 -8.56 9.91
N ASN A 204 1.67 -9.76 9.32
CA ASN A 204 2.82 -10.66 9.40
C ASN A 204 4.02 -10.10 8.63
N LEU A 205 3.78 -9.51 7.45
CA LEU A 205 4.81 -8.83 6.67
C LEU A 205 5.50 -7.71 7.48
N LEU A 206 4.71 -6.85 8.13
CA LEU A 206 5.24 -5.78 8.97
C LEU A 206 5.91 -6.31 10.24
N ALA A 207 5.33 -7.33 10.89
CA ALA A 207 5.93 -7.97 12.07
C ALA A 207 7.32 -8.54 11.77
N GLU A 208 7.46 -9.23 10.63
CA GLU A 208 8.74 -9.78 10.21
C GLU A 208 9.75 -8.68 9.86
N THR A 209 9.29 -7.62 9.18
CA THR A 209 10.11 -6.45 8.85
C THR A 209 10.67 -5.82 10.13
N VAL A 210 9.82 -5.58 11.13
CA VAL A 210 10.23 -5.02 12.43
C VAL A 210 11.21 -5.93 13.15
N ARG A 211 10.92 -7.24 13.22
CA ARG A 211 11.80 -8.21 13.85
C ARG A 211 13.20 -8.22 13.22
N LYS A 212 13.29 -8.30 11.88
CA LYS A 212 14.57 -8.32 11.14
C LYS A 212 15.40 -7.06 11.41
N LYS A 213 14.76 -5.89 11.51
CA LYS A 213 15.45 -4.63 11.80
C LYS A 213 15.98 -4.59 13.23
N ASN A 214 15.20 -5.04 14.21
CA ASN A 214 15.63 -5.11 15.59
C ASN A 214 16.84 -6.06 15.76
N GLU A 215 16.81 -7.25 15.14
CA GLU A 215 17.96 -8.17 15.13
C GLU A 215 19.20 -7.54 14.48
N LEU A 216 19.03 -6.72 13.43
CA LEU A 216 20.14 -5.98 12.84
C LEU A 216 20.71 -4.94 13.81
N TYR A 217 19.85 -4.21 14.53
CA TYR A 217 20.30 -3.24 15.54
C TYR A 217 21.04 -3.92 16.70
N GLU A 218 20.53 -5.05 17.19
CA GLU A 218 21.18 -5.83 18.24
C GLU A 218 22.55 -6.34 17.80
N ARG A 219 22.67 -6.90 16.59
CA ARG A 219 23.97 -7.33 16.03
C ARG A 219 24.94 -6.16 15.88
N ARG A 220 24.46 -4.99 15.46
CA ARG A 220 25.29 -3.78 15.37
C ARG A 220 25.74 -3.32 16.76
N ALA A 221 24.85 -3.31 17.74
CA ALA A 221 25.16 -2.97 19.11
C ALA A 221 26.18 -3.94 19.73
N GLN A 222 26.04 -5.25 19.49
CA GLN A 222 27.01 -6.26 19.91
C GLN A 222 28.40 -6.06 19.30
N ARG A 223 28.49 -5.65 18.03
CA ARG A 223 29.77 -5.32 17.37
C ARG A 223 30.41 -4.02 17.88
N LEU A 224 29.60 -3.09 18.37
CA LEU A 224 30.06 -1.80 18.91
C LEU A 224 30.37 -1.85 20.41
N ARG A 225 29.94 -2.90 21.11
CA ARG A 225 30.46 -3.23 22.43
C ARG A 225 31.89 -3.71 22.24
N TYR A 226 32.84 -2.86 22.58
CA TYR A 226 34.19 -3.28 22.94
C TYR A 226 34.08 -4.38 24.00
N ASP A 227 34.97 -5.37 23.95
CA ASP A 227 35.05 -6.34 25.05
C ASP A 227 35.31 -5.57 26.35
N ASP A 228 34.68 -5.96 27.46
CA ASP A 228 34.79 -5.21 28.72
C ASP A 228 36.27 -5.10 29.13
N ASP A 229 37.08 -6.11 28.80
CA ASP A 229 38.54 -6.13 28.97
C ASP A 229 39.25 -5.10 28.08
N GLU A 230 38.83 -4.90 26.82
CA GLU A 230 39.40 -3.90 25.91
C GLU A 230 39.01 -2.47 26.35
N LEU A 231 37.79 -2.27 26.87
CA LEU A 231 37.39 -1.01 27.49
C LEU A 231 38.21 -0.72 28.76
N LEU A 232 38.41 -1.72 29.62
CA LEU A 232 39.22 -1.59 30.84
C LEU A 232 40.69 -1.28 30.52
N GLU A 233 41.28 -1.93 29.51
CA GLU A 233 42.62 -1.60 29.02
C GLU A 233 42.70 -0.18 28.48
N ARG A 234 41.76 0.26 27.63
CA ARG A 234 41.74 1.63 27.09
C ARG A 234 41.52 2.69 28.18
N TYR A 235 40.71 2.39 29.20
CA TYR A 235 40.55 3.26 30.37
C TYR A 235 41.83 3.29 31.23
N ALA A 236 42.51 2.16 31.39
CA ALA A 236 43.79 2.09 32.12
C ALA A 236 44.91 2.85 31.38
N GLU A 237 44.96 2.74 30.05
CA GLU A 237 45.88 3.51 29.19
C GLU A 237 45.59 5.02 29.27
N TRP A 238 44.31 5.43 29.21
CA TRP A 238 43.94 6.83 29.39
C TRP A 238 44.31 7.39 30.78
N ALA A 239 44.09 6.58 31.83
CA ALA A 239 44.44 6.96 33.20
C ALA A 239 45.97 7.06 33.41
N THR A 240 46.77 6.30 32.65
CA THR A 240 48.24 6.30 32.74
C THR A 240 48.91 7.31 31.79
N THR A 241 48.29 7.64 30.65
CA THR A 241 48.85 8.56 29.64
C THR A 241 48.42 10.03 29.80
N GLY A 242 47.48 10.32 30.71
CA GLY A 242 47.32 11.66 31.28
C GLY A 242 45.96 12.29 31.05
N GLY A 243 45.12 12.23 32.09
CA GLY A 243 44.06 13.22 32.34
C GLY A 243 44.65 14.60 32.74
N SER A 244 45.51 15.18 31.90
CA SER A 244 46.09 16.51 32.08
C SER A 244 45.84 17.38 30.85
N ALA A 245 44.58 17.79 30.69
CA ALA A 245 44.22 18.87 29.78
C ALA A 245 43.08 19.70 30.40
N CYS A 246 43.27 20.16 31.64
CA CYS A 246 42.45 21.24 32.20
C CYS A 246 43.13 21.90 33.41
N GLN A 247 44.33 22.43 33.24
CA GLN A 247 44.86 23.52 34.06
C GLN A 247 45.86 24.35 33.24
N LYS A 248 45.34 25.35 32.52
CA LYS A 248 45.84 26.74 32.44
C LYS A 248 44.96 27.56 31.50
#